data_AF-A0A6L8GMF8-F1
#
_entry.id   AF-A0A6L8GMF8-F1
#
_cell.length_a   1.000
_cell.length_b   1.000
_cell.length_c   1.000
_cell.angle_alpha   90.00
_cell.angle_beta   90.00
_cell.angle_gamma   90.00
#
_symmetry.space_group_name_H-M   'P 1'
#
loop_
_entity.id
_entity.type
_entity.pdbx_description
1 polymer ?
#
loop_
_entity_poly.entity_id
_entity_poly.type
_entity_poly.pdbx_seq_one_letter_code
_entity_poly.pdbx_strand_id
1 'polypeptide(L)'
;MGPTRALLAHRSQHPSPGGQYSFQVLGPCCRLFDREELPWPCCRLQWRSKEPSWRRIGRRFVPDLSCKRSPSYAVELLQPDLRPTETVLTLFAERLSPELQEWWYSNQRSLRHPDGVASNPPPQNLREAHG
;
A
#
# COMPACT_ATOMS: atom_id res chain seq x y z
N MET A 1 -16.69 15.34 -5.24
CA MET A 1 -15.31 15.24 -4.72
C MET A 1 -15.42 15.29 -3.20
N GLY A 2 -14.88 14.31 -2.47
CA GLY A 2 -14.93 14.32 -1.01
C GLY A 2 -14.07 15.45 -0.43
N PRO A 3 -14.31 15.88 0.82
CA PRO A 3 -13.49 16.90 1.45
C PRO A 3 -12.03 16.42 1.55
N THR A 4 -11.10 17.24 1.08
CA THR A 4 -9.67 17.06 1.34
C THR A 4 -9.41 17.41 2.79
N ARG A 5 -9.07 16.43 3.62
CA ARG A 5 -8.96 16.61 5.08
C ARG A 5 -7.50 16.54 5.53
N ALA A 6 -7.15 17.35 6.54
CA ALA A 6 -5.89 17.23 7.26
C ALA A 6 -5.81 15.88 7.99
N LEU A 7 -4.60 15.41 8.25
CA LEU A 7 -4.38 14.12 8.91
C LEU A 7 -5.02 14.08 10.29
N LEU A 8 -5.55 12.91 10.64
CA LEU A 8 -6.09 12.69 11.98
C LEU A 8 -4.95 12.64 13.01
N ALA A 9 -5.15 13.31 14.14
CA ALA A 9 -4.14 13.38 15.19
C ALA A 9 -4.01 12.05 15.97
N HIS A 10 -2.81 11.79 16.48
CA HIS A 10 -2.57 10.67 17.40
C HIS A 10 -3.52 10.74 18.60
N ARG A 11 -4.05 9.58 19.01
CA ARG A 11 -5.02 9.36 20.09
C ARG A 11 -6.37 10.06 19.93
N SER A 12 -6.63 10.73 18.81
CA SER A 12 -7.96 11.27 18.52
C SER A 12 -8.96 10.14 18.25
N GLN A 13 -10.18 10.29 18.76
CA GLN A 13 -11.26 9.31 18.60
C GLN A 13 -12.28 9.81 17.57
N HIS A 14 -12.71 8.90 16.69
CA HIS A 14 -13.66 9.21 15.62
C HIS A 14 -14.70 8.09 15.49
N PRO A 15 -15.94 8.43 15.11
CA PRO A 15 -16.92 7.43 14.73
C PRO A 15 -16.61 6.84 13.36
N SER A 16 -16.96 5.57 13.15
CA SER A 16 -16.88 4.95 11.83
C SER A 16 -17.90 5.55 10.86
N PRO A 17 -17.62 5.54 9.55
CA PRO A 17 -18.63 5.89 8.55
C PRO A 17 -19.83 4.94 8.68
N GLY A 18 -20.95 5.44 9.22
CA GLY A 18 -22.15 4.64 9.52
C GLY A 18 -22.39 4.31 11.00
N GLY A 19 -21.52 4.78 11.91
CA GLY A 19 -21.77 4.79 13.35
C GLY A 19 -21.76 3.41 14.04
N GLN A 20 -21.24 2.37 13.39
CA GLN A 20 -21.25 1.01 13.92
C GLN A 20 -20.20 0.76 15.02
N TYR A 21 -19.14 1.56 15.02
CA TYR A 21 -18.05 1.49 15.99
C TYR A 21 -17.36 2.85 16.08
N SER A 22 -16.58 3.05 17.13
CA SER A 22 -15.63 4.17 17.20
C SER A 22 -14.21 3.64 17.08
N PHE A 23 -13.26 4.49 16.72
CA PHE A 23 -11.86 4.11 16.66
C PHE A 23 -10.96 5.22 17.19
N GLN A 24 -9.88 4.83 17.86
CA GLN A 24 -8.81 5.73 18.28
C GLN A 24 -7.63 5.62 17.31
N VAL A 25 -7.11 6.76 16.86
CA VAL A 25 -5.97 6.79 15.92
C VAL A 25 -4.65 6.53 16.66
N LEU A 26 -3.91 5.52 16.23
CA LEU A 26 -2.53 5.29 16.65
C LEU A 26 -1.54 6.03 15.76
N GLY A 27 -1.83 6.16 14.47
CA GLY A 27 -1.03 6.99 13.58
C GLY A 27 -1.27 6.72 12.09
N PRO A 28 -0.78 7.61 11.21
CA PRO A 28 -0.81 7.40 9.77
C PRO A 28 0.04 6.18 9.39
N CYS A 29 -0.42 5.37 8.44
CA CYS A 29 0.35 4.23 7.94
C CYS A 29 0.06 3.92 6.46
N CYS A 30 0.97 3.16 5.84
CA CYS A 30 0.80 2.59 4.52
C CYS A 30 0.70 1.07 4.63
N ARG A 31 -0.32 0.48 4.01
CA ARG A 31 -0.53 -0.96 4.04
C ARG A 31 0.20 -1.64 2.88
N LEU A 32 0.93 -2.71 3.20
CA LEU A 32 1.48 -3.64 2.22
C LEU A 32 0.74 -4.97 2.35
N PHE A 33 0.43 -5.59 1.22
CA PHE A 33 -0.09 -6.95 1.17
C PHE A 33 1.03 -7.90 0.74
N ASP A 34 1.19 -9.04 1.41
CA ASP A 34 1.93 -10.14 0.81
C ASP A 34 1.07 -10.68 -0.35
N ARG A 35 1.64 -10.72 -1.54
CA ARG A 35 1.00 -11.23 -2.74
C ARG A 35 0.46 -12.64 -2.55
N GLU A 36 1.08 -13.45 -1.70
CA GLU A 36 0.65 -14.83 -1.42
C GLU A 36 -0.65 -14.90 -0.59
N GLU A 37 -0.97 -13.83 0.15
CA GLU A 37 -2.15 -13.75 1.01
C GLU A 37 -3.37 -13.12 0.30
N LEU A 38 -3.18 -12.56 -0.90
CA LEU A 38 -4.26 -11.95 -1.66
C LEU A 38 -5.20 -13.01 -2.25
N PRO A 39 -6.54 -12.82 -2.18
CA PRO A 39 -7.49 -13.79 -2.70
C PRO A 39 -7.26 -14.01 -4.21
N TRP A 40 -7.11 -15.28 -4.58
CA TRP A 40 -7.04 -15.73 -5.97
C TRP A 40 -8.24 -15.16 -6.75
N PRO A 41 -8.07 -14.35 -7.82
CA PRO A 41 -7.28 -14.66 -9.02
C PRO A 41 -6.34 -13.52 -9.50
N CYS A 42 -5.83 -12.68 -8.59
CA CYS A 42 -5.03 -11.50 -8.95
C CYS A 42 -3.75 -11.80 -9.77
N CYS A 43 -3.25 -13.04 -9.72
CA CYS A 43 -2.07 -13.48 -10.48
C CYS A 43 -2.39 -14.17 -11.83
N ARG A 44 -3.64 -14.54 -12.15
CA ARG A 44 -3.98 -15.27 -13.40
C ARG A 44 -4.60 -14.39 -14.49
N LEU A 45 -5.38 -13.36 -14.14
CA LEU A 45 -6.11 -12.57 -15.16
C LEU A 45 -5.22 -11.73 -16.09
N GLN A 46 -4.00 -11.37 -15.68
CA GLN A 46 -3.06 -10.69 -16.59
C GLN A 46 -2.31 -11.67 -17.50
N TRP A 47 -2.22 -12.94 -17.11
CA TRP A 47 -1.60 -13.99 -17.91
C TRP A 47 -2.70 -14.86 -18.52
N ARG A 48 -3.17 -14.45 -19.70
CA ARG A 48 -4.05 -15.25 -20.57
C ARG A 48 -3.38 -16.56 -21.07
N SER A 49 -2.31 -17.05 -20.44
CA SER A 49 -1.38 -18.11 -20.91
C SER A 49 -0.41 -18.58 -19.80
N LYS A 50 0.59 -19.41 -20.16
CA LYS A 50 1.60 -20.08 -19.31
C LYS A 50 2.14 -19.21 -18.16
N GLU A 51 2.32 -19.86 -17.01
CA GLU A 51 2.78 -19.24 -15.77
C GLU A 51 4.06 -18.42 -15.99
N PRO A 52 4.11 -17.17 -15.48
CA PRO A 52 5.30 -16.35 -15.58
C PRO A 52 6.49 -17.08 -14.97
N SER A 53 7.60 -17.14 -15.71
CA SER A 53 8.88 -17.58 -15.14
C SER A 53 9.21 -16.74 -13.90
N TRP A 54 10.07 -17.25 -13.01
CA TRP A 54 10.48 -16.53 -11.79
C TRP A 54 10.93 -15.08 -12.04
N ARG A 55 11.44 -14.79 -13.24
CA ARG A 55 11.82 -13.43 -13.67
C ARG A 55 10.64 -12.48 -13.94
N ARG A 56 9.42 -13.00 -14.12
CA ARG A 56 8.16 -12.24 -14.34
C ARG A 56 7.30 -12.13 -13.09
N ILE A 57 7.69 -12.78 -12.00
CA ILE A 57 7.06 -12.64 -10.70
C ILE A 57 7.41 -11.25 -10.15
N GLY A 58 6.39 -10.39 -10.02
CA GLY A 58 6.54 -9.04 -9.48
C GLY A 58 6.96 -9.01 -8.00
N ARG A 59 6.89 -7.83 -7.37
CA ARG A 59 7.25 -7.66 -5.96
C ARG A 59 6.38 -8.53 -5.06
N ARG A 60 6.99 -9.15 -4.04
CA ARG A 60 6.29 -9.96 -3.03
C ARG A 60 5.30 -9.11 -2.21
N PHE A 61 5.76 -7.96 -1.71
CA PHE A 61 4.90 -7.01 -1.03
C PHE A 61 4.35 -5.99 -2.02
N VAL A 62 3.02 -5.97 -2.16
CA VAL A 62 2.28 -5.08 -3.04
C VAL A 62 1.66 -3.99 -2.17
N PRO A 63 1.95 -2.70 -2.43
CA PRO A 63 1.32 -1.63 -1.67
C PRO A 63 -0.17 -1.56 -1.98
N ASP A 64 -0.95 -1.24 -0.94
CA ASP A 64 -2.38 -1.03 -1.08
C ASP A 64 -2.66 0.17 -1.99
N LEU A 65 -3.29 -0.08 -3.14
CA LEU A 65 -3.60 0.96 -4.13
C LEU A 65 -4.61 1.99 -3.58
N SER A 66 -5.37 1.66 -2.55
CA SER A 66 -6.29 2.60 -1.92
C SER A 66 -5.55 3.70 -1.13
N CYS A 67 -4.38 3.36 -0.55
CA CYS A 67 -3.49 4.29 0.14
C CYS A 67 -2.94 5.38 -0.79
N LYS A 68 -3.00 5.19 -2.12
CA LYS A 68 -2.60 6.22 -3.08
C LYS A 68 -3.49 7.46 -3.06
N ARG A 69 -4.77 7.30 -2.71
CA ARG A 69 -5.78 8.36 -2.80
C ARG A 69 -6.44 8.69 -1.48
N SER A 70 -6.46 7.74 -0.55
CA SER A 70 -7.19 7.82 0.70
C SER A 70 -6.23 7.55 1.85
N PRO A 71 -6.36 8.24 2.99
CA PRO A 71 -5.50 8.01 4.13
C PRO A 71 -5.83 6.68 4.81
N SER A 72 -4.80 6.01 5.33
CA SER A 72 -4.90 4.81 6.15
C SER A 72 -4.26 5.02 7.52
N TYR A 73 -4.90 4.52 8.56
CA TYR A 73 -4.43 4.70 9.92
C TYR A 73 -4.32 3.36 10.62
N ALA A 74 -3.26 3.19 11.41
CA ALA A 74 -3.28 2.23 12.49
C ALA A 74 -4.23 2.78 13.55
N VAL A 75 -5.19 1.96 13.98
CA VAL A 75 -6.25 2.36 14.90
C VAL A 75 -6.52 1.25 15.91
N GLU A 76 -7.03 1.64 17.07
CA GLU A 76 -7.72 0.74 18.00
C GLU A 76 -9.23 0.88 17.77
N LEU A 77 -9.91 -0.21 17.43
CA LEU A 77 -11.37 -0.25 17.38
C LEU A 77 -11.93 -0.27 18.79
N LEU A 78 -12.82 0.67 19.07
CA LEU A 78 -13.53 0.82 20.33
C LEU A 78 -14.96 0.29 20.15
N GLN A 79 -15.25 -0.83 20.80
CA GLN A 79 -16.59 -1.41 20.84
C GLN A 79 -17.02 -1.54 22.31
N PRO A 80 -18.30 -1.34 22.63
CA PRO A 80 -18.83 -1.63 23.96
C PRO A 80 -18.54 -3.09 24.32
N ASP A 81 -18.08 -3.31 25.54
CA ASP A 81 -17.88 -4.64 26.15
C ASP A 81 -16.83 -5.56 25.51
N LEU A 82 -16.08 -5.07 24.52
CA LEU A 82 -14.98 -5.80 23.90
C LEU A 82 -13.64 -5.12 24.16
N ARG A 83 -12.58 -5.92 24.19
CA ARG A 83 -11.22 -5.38 24.26
C ARG A 83 -10.92 -4.57 22.99
N PRO A 84 -10.26 -3.41 23.12
CA PRO A 84 -9.80 -2.66 21.96
C PRO A 84 -8.99 -3.55 21.03
N THR A 85 -9.33 -3.52 19.73
CA THR A 85 -8.67 -4.34 18.71
C THR A 85 -7.87 -3.46 17.79
N GLU A 86 -6.56 -3.68 17.72
CA GLU A 86 -5.69 -2.97 16.79
C GLU A 86 -5.92 -3.45 15.35
N THR A 87 -6.08 -2.52 14.43
CA THR A 87 -6.23 -2.82 13.01
C THR A 87 -5.80 -1.63 12.14
N VAL A 88 -5.83 -1.82 10.82
CA VAL A 88 -5.61 -0.75 9.84
C VAL A 88 -6.93 -0.37 9.20
N LEU A 89 -7.28 0.91 9.30
CA LEU A 89 -8.50 1.47 8.70
C LEU A 89 -8.13 2.43 7.56
N THR A 90 -8.66 2.17 6.36
CA THR A 90 -8.58 3.09 5.22
C THR A 90 -9.88 3.89 5.11
N LEU A 91 -9.77 5.21 5.13
CA LEU A 91 -10.94 6.10 5.03
C LEU A 91 -11.26 6.39 3.55
N PHE A 92 -11.90 5.43 2.86
CA PHE A 92 -12.18 5.53 1.41
C PHE A 92 -13.01 6.74 0.97
N ALA A 93 -13.81 7.30 1.88
CA ALA A 93 -14.61 8.50 1.65
C ALA A 93 -13.76 9.79 1.65
N GLU A 94 -12.61 9.76 2.32
CA GLU A 94 -11.70 10.89 2.43
C GLU A 94 -10.63 10.82 1.34
N ARG A 95 -10.21 11.99 0.85
CA ARG A 95 -9.16 12.09 -0.16
C ARG A 95 -7.98 12.89 0.37
N LEU A 96 -6.79 12.38 0.14
CA LEU A 96 -5.54 13.09 0.41
C LEU A 96 -5.40 14.26 -0.56
N SER A 97 -4.85 15.39 -0.10
CA SER A 97 -4.43 16.48 -1.00
C SER A 97 -3.29 16.01 -1.91
N PRO A 98 -3.06 16.61 -3.08
CA PRO A 98 -1.94 16.25 -3.94
C PRO A 98 -0.58 16.26 -3.21
N GLU A 99 -0.36 17.24 -2.34
CA GLU A 99 0.86 17.38 -1.55
C GLU A 99 1.02 16.22 -0.55
N LEU A 100 -0.06 15.85 0.13
CA LEU A 100 -0.06 14.72 1.05
C LEU A 100 0.03 13.38 0.33
N GLN A 101 -0.57 13.24 -0.86
CA GLN A 101 -0.46 12.01 -1.67
C GLN A 101 0.98 11.69 -2.02
N GLU A 102 1.79 12.69 -2.39
CA GLU A 102 3.20 12.46 -2.72
C GLU A 102 4.01 12.03 -1.49
N TRP A 103 3.72 12.60 -0.31
CA TRP A 103 4.34 12.16 0.94
C TRP A 103 3.90 10.75 1.35
N TRP A 104 2.61 10.43 1.18
CA TRP A 104 1.98 9.19 1.65
C TRP A 104 2.27 7.99 0.74
N TYR A 105 2.24 8.22 -0.57
CA TYR A 105 2.43 7.23 -1.60
C TYR A 105 3.34 7.84 -2.66
N SER A 106 4.62 7.97 -2.34
CA SER A 106 5.59 8.48 -3.30
C SER A 106 5.80 7.45 -4.40
N ASN A 107 5.54 7.86 -5.64
CA ASN A 107 5.66 7.00 -6.81
C ASN A 107 7.10 6.98 -7.33
N GLN A 108 8.09 6.81 -6.42
CA GLN A 108 9.53 7.03 -6.63
C GLN A 108 10.12 6.32 -7.86
N ARG A 109 9.89 6.92 -9.03
CA ARG A 109 10.89 7.15 -10.07
C ARG A 109 11.61 8.48 -9.84
N SER A 110 11.14 9.33 -8.93
CA SER A 110 11.67 10.67 -8.63
C SER A 110 12.67 10.71 -7.47
N LEU A 111 12.69 9.70 -6.58
CA LEU A 111 13.81 9.52 -5.65
C LEU A 111 14.98 8.92 -6.43
N ARG A 112 15.56 9.73 -7.31
CA ARG A 112 16.93 9.53 -7.73
C ARG A 112 17.74 9.59 -6.45
N HIS A 113 18.41 8.49 -6.13
CA HIS A 113 19.50 8.49 -5.18
C HIS A 113 20.41 9.70 -5.52
N PRO A 114 20.84 10.54 -4.55
CA PRO A 114 21.75 11.66 -4.82
C PRO A 114 23.03 11.22 -5.55
N ASP A 115 23.40 9.95 -5.38
CA ASP A 115 24.43 9.31 -6.19
C ASP A 115 23.76 8.52 -7.32
N GLY A 116 23.73 9.09 -8.52
CA GLY A 116 23.18 8.50 -9.74
C GLY A 116 23.94 7.27 -10.23
N VAL A 117 24.03 6.21 -9.42
CA VAL A 117 24.41 4.88 -9.90
C VAL A 117 23.12 4.12 -10.15
N ALA A 118 22.63 4.23 -11.39
CA ALA A 118 21.78 3.18 -11.92
C ALA A 118 22.55 1.87 -11.72
N SER A 119 22.06 0.98 -10.86
CA SER A 119 22.56 -0.38 -10.78
C SER A 119 22.32 -0.97 -12.17
N ASN A 120 23.34 -0.93 -13.04
CA ASN A 120 23.30 -1.64 -14.30
C ASN A 120 22.92 -3.09 -13.96
N PRO A 121 21.90 -3.66 -14.62
CA PRO A 121 21.72 -5.10 -14.54
C PRO A 121 23.05 -5.75 -14.94
N PRO A 122 23.48 -6.83 -14.26
CA PRO A 122 24.75 -7.47 -14.57
C PRO A 122 24.82 -7.80 -16.07
N PRO A 123 25.98 -7.58 -16.72
CA PRO A 123 26.12 -7.81 -18.15
C PRO A 123 25.74 -9.26 -18.48
N GLN A 124 24.74 -9.42 -19.33
CA GLN A 124 24.39 -10.72 -19.92
C GLN A 124 25.41 -11.06 -21.01
N ASN A 125 26.60 -11.51 -20.59
CA ASN A 125 27.53 -12.27 -21.42
C ASN A 125 27.59 -13.68 -20.78
N LEU A 126 27.56 -14.82 -21.46
CA LEU A 126 28.00 -15.17 -22.79
C LEU A 126 26.96 -16.08 -23.47
N ARG A 127 26.87 -15.94 -24.80
CA ARG A 127 26.49 -17.07 -25.67
C ARG A 127 27.55 -18.15 -25.49
N GLU A 128 27.21 -19.26 -24.87
CA GLU A 128 27.97 -20.50 -25.04
C GLU A 128 27.62 -21.06 -26.41
N ALA A 129 28.52 -20.80 -27.36
CA ALA A 129 28.63 -21.55 -28.60
C ALA A 129 29.54 -22.75 -28.32
N HIS A 130 28.94 -23.93 -28.23
CA HIS A 130 29.57 -25.23 -28.47
C HIS A 130 28.47 -26.03 -29.18
N GLY A 131 28.64 -26.48 -30.42
CA GLY A 131 29.77 -27.24 -30.92
C GLY A 131 29.22 -28.63 -31.22
#